data_AF-A0A2H6A476-F1
#
_entry.id   AF-A0A2H6A476-F1
#
_cell.length_a   1.000
_cell.length_b   1.000
_cell.length_c   1.000
_cell.angle_alpha   90.00
_cell.angle_beta   90.00
_cell.angle_gamma   90.00
#
_symmetry.space_group_name_H-M   'P 1'
#
loop_
_entity.id
_entity.type
_entity.pdbx_description
1 polymer ?
#
loop_
_entity_poly.entity_id
_entity_poly.type
_entity_poly.pdbx_seq_one_letter_code
_entity_poly.pdbx_strand_id
1 'polypeptide(L)'
;MWFLVLAALVQADSAAALERARAAQAEFERVRTAYLPRVYSGSRRRCDEIVGRFCFWHDDEEEEDSWEPPAEPVRIGAARKNLIALLDSVARALPGDDWTAGQLVRYLVEDGRTDQAIRAASRCRGTEWWCSALLGYALHWSRQFAAAESAFEKALDLMPERERCEWEDISLLLDGSYGPYRKADCNERRALERRIWWLADPFLSVPGNERRTEHLARRVMDRMQEGSHSAYGLRWGGDLQELLIRYGWPVAWARDESASRFDALRPAIIAYNPPRGRRFVPPAEVVFGPQPGAGEDWELKPDFPRSTYAVPYAKRLEPVEAQLVAFRRGDSAVVVAAYDLSAGPQKRASNPDAATASRPPHRRSSREIEAALAISGGPDDTPLIVRHVSQGDRGVLAAVYPHRTAIASLEILSGADSTAYRARRWIAAPQPDSGIALSEPLLFGALDADTLPRSLEEVLPAVLGAARVVEGRGVGVYWEMYSASSGEVTVGVTVSREAGFLARLGSVLGIGSAKRDVVKLDWIDRVAASKATPRSLWLALPEAESGDYRLMIEVRSRDGRSASSAKKLRVERP
;
A
#
# COMPACT_ATOMS: atom_id res chain seq x y z
N MET A 1 -28.53 54.81 -13.15
CA MET A 1 -28.87 54.15 -14.43
C MET A 1 -27.63 53.55 -15.12
N TRP A 2 -26.54 54.31 -15.30
CA TRP A 2 -25.27 53.79 -15.89
C TRP A 2 -24.65 52.59 -15.16
N PHE A 3 -24.60 52.60 -13.82
CA PHE A 3 -24.08 51.47 -13.04
C PHE A 3 -24.91 50.18 -13.21
N LEU A 4 -26.22 50.28 -13.39
CA LEU A 4 -27.11 49.13 -13.60
C LEU A 4 -26.94 48.55 -15.01
N VAL A 5 -26.73 49.40 -16.02
CA VAL A 5 -26.45 48.97 -17.40
C VAL A 5 -25.07 48.32 -17.51
N LEU A 6 -24.05 48.87 -16.85
CA LEU A 6 -22.71 48.28 -16.83
C LEU A 6 -22.70 46.92 -16.12
N ALA A 7 -23.37 46.80 -14.98
CA ALA A 7 -23.51 45.53 -14.26
C ALA A 7 -24.25 44.48 -15.10
N ALA A 8 -25.33 44.87 -15.77
CA ALA A 8 -26.08 43.97 -16.65
C ALA A 8 -25.25 43.53 -17.89
N LEU A 9 -24.45 44.43 -18.47
CA LEU A 9 -23.56 44.11 -19.60
C LEU A 9 -22.42 43.17 -19.18
N VAL A 10 -21.78 43.43 -18.02
CA VAL A 10 -20.73 42.56 -17.46
C VAL A 10 -21.28 41.18 -17.10
N GLN A 11 -22.49 41.10 -16.55
CA GLN A 11 -23.16 39.83 -16.28
C GLN A 11 -23.51 39.05 -17.56
N ALA A 12 -24.01 39.74 -18.60
CA ALA A 12 -24.33 39.11 -19.87
C ALA A 12 -23.08 38.56 -20.59
N ASP A 13 -21.96 39.30 -20.55
CA ASP A 13 -20.67 38.84 -21.09
C ASP A 13 -20.09 37.66 -20.31
N SER A 14 -20.23 37.68 -18.97
CA SER A 14 -19.80 36.57 -18.11
C SER A 14 -20.59 35.27 -18.38
N ALA A 15 -21.91 35.37 -18.51
CA ALA A 15 -22.75 34.22 -18.85
C ALA A 15 -22.40 33.66 -20.25
N ALA A 16 -22.18 34.53 -21.23
CA ALA A 16 -21.80 34.12 -22.58
C ALA A 16 -20.42 33.43 -22.61
N ALA A 17 -19.46 33.91 -21.83
CA ALA A 17 -18.14 33.29 -21.70
C ALA A 17 -18.23 31.89 -21.07
N LEU A 18 -19.05 31.71 -20.03
CA LEU A 18 -19.27 30.41 -19.38
C LEU A 18 -19.97 29.42 -20.32
N GLU A 19 -21.02 29.85 -21.03
CA GLU A 19 -21.70 29.01 -22.02
C GLU A 19 -20.75 28.57 -23.14
N ARG A 20 -19.90 29.47 -23.63
CA ARG A 20 -18.86 29.12 -24.61
C ARG A 20 -17.88 28.08 -24.05
N ALA A 21 -17.46 28.21 -22.79
CA ALA A 21 -16.56 27.24 -22.16
C ALA A 21 -17.22 25.86 -22.00
N ARG A 22 -18.49 25.80 -21.58
CA ARG A 22 -19.28 24.56 -21.50
C ARG A 22 -19.48 23.91 -22.86
N ALA A 23 -19.82 24.68 -23.88
CA ALA A 23 -19.97 24.18 -25.24
C ALA A 23 -18.65 23.61 -25.78
N ALA A 24 -17.52 24.28 -25.50
CA ALA A 24 -16.20 23.77 -25.90
C ALA A 24 -15.80 22.49 -25.16
N GLN A 25 -16.16 22.36 -23.87
CA GLN A 25 -15.95 21.14 -23.09
C GLN A 25 -16.76 19.98 -23.66
N ALA A 26 -18.05 20.21 -23.96
CA ALA A 26 -18.91 19.21 -24.60
C ALA A 26 -18.38 18.79 -25.98
N GLU A 27 -17.92 19.76 -26.78
CA GLU A 27 -17.33 19.50 -28.10
C GLU A 27 -16.05 18.67 -27.98
N PHE A 28 -15.17 19.00 -27.04
CA PHE A 28 -13.95 18.22 -26.79
C PHE A 28 -14.28 16.77 -26.43
N GLU A 29 -15.21 16.52 -25.50
CA GLU A 29 -15.55 15.14 -25.12
C GLU A 29 -16.23 14.38 -26.27
N ARG A 30 -17.00 15.07 -27.13
CA ARG A 30 -17.54 14.49 -28.36
C ARG A 30 -16.42 14.10 -29.33
N VAL A 31 -15.43 14.96 -29.52
CA VAL A 31 -14.23 14.67 -30.33
C VAL A 31 -13.44 13.51 -29.72
N ARG A 32 -13.18 13.54 -28.40
CA ARG A 32 -12.49 12.45 -27.68
C ARG A 32 -13.12 11.11 -27.99
N THR A 33 -14.43 10.98 -27.73
CA THR A 33 -15.18 9.74 -27.97
C THR A 33 -15.18 9.34 -29.44
N ALA A 34 -15.27 10.29 -30.38
CA ALA A 34 -15.27 9.98 -31.81
C ALA A 34 -13.94 9.37 -32.31
N TYR A 35 -12.81 9.75 -31.69
CA TYR A 35 -11.46 9.34 -32.10
C TYR A 35 -10.83 8.28 -31.19
N LEU A 36 -11.54 7.76 -30.19
CA LEU A 36 -11.04 6.68 -29.35
C LEU A 36 -10.64 5.45 -30.19
N PRO A 37 -9.58 4.71 -29.78
CA PRO A 37 -9.23 3.43 -30.37
C PRO A 37 -10.44 2.49 -30.42
N ARG A 38 -10.53 1.70 -31.49
CA ARG A 38 -11.58 0.69 -31.68
C ARG A 38 -11.05 -0.66 -31.26
N VAL A 39 -11.82 -1.38 -30.47
CA VAL A 39 -11.53 -2.75 -30.01
C VAL A 39 -12.71 -3.66 -30.32
N TYR A 40 -12.44 -4.96 -30.38
CA TYR A 40 -13.46 -6.00 -30.46
C TYR A 40 -13.34 -6.85 -29.20
N SER A 41 -14.04 -6.51 -28.13
CA SER A 41 -14.14 -7.41 -26.99
C SER A 41 -15.15 -8.49 -27.35
N GLY A 42 -14.71 -9.72 -27.61
CA GLY A 42 -15.61 -10.82 -27.92
C GLY A 42 -16.70 -11.04 -26.85
N SER A 43 -17.71 -11.87 -27.16
CA SER A 43 -18.91 -12.15 -26.34
C SER A 43 -18.67 -12.87 -24.99
N ARG A 44 -17.47 -12.78 -24.40
CA ARG A 44 -17.01 -13.60 -23.27
C ARG A 44 -16.24 -12.85 -22.19
N ARG A 45 -16.35 -11.53 -22.06
CA ARG A 45 -15.87 -10.89 -20.82
C ARG A 45 -16.86 -11.20 -19.70
N ARG A 46 -16.37 -11.94 -18.69
CA ARG A 46 -17.13 -12.25 -17.47
C ARG A 46 -17.40 -10.94 -16.75
N CYS A 47 -18.63 -10.78 -16.24
CA CYS A 47 -18.93 -9.67 -15.34
C CYS A 47 -18.59 -10.08 -13.92
N ASP A 48 -17.59 -9.44 -13.31
CA ASP A 48 -17.21 -9.74 -11.94
C ASP A 48 -18.03 -8.91 -10.94
N GLU A 49 -18.36 -7.67 -11.31
CA GLU A 49 -19.18 -6.79 -10.50
C GLU A 49 -20.12 -5.92 -11.34
N ILE A 50 -21.35 -5.75 -10.86
CA ILE A 50 -22.34 -4.84 -11.45
C ILE A 50 -22.44 -3.60 -10.57
N VAL A 51 -22.08 -2.44 -11.13
CA VAL A 51 -22.20 -1.14 -10.49
C VAL A 51 -23.13 -0.26 -11.32
N GLY A 52 -24.41 -0.21 -10.93
CA GLY A 52 -25.46 0.49 -11.67
C GLY A 52 -25.52 0.09 -13.14
N ARG A 53 -25.13 0.99 -14.05
CA ARG A 53 -25.14 0.77 -15.51
C ARG A 53 -23.91 0.02 -16.04
N PHE A 54 -22.93 -0.25 -15.19
CA PHE A 54 -21.62 -0.76 -15.60
C PHE A 54 -21.40 -2.20 -15.15
N CYS A 55 -20.77 -2.94 -16.05
CA CYS A 55 -20.12 -4.19 -15.71
C CYS A 55 -18.64 -3.90 -15.51
N PHE A 56 -18.11 -4.21 -14.34
CA PHE A 56 -16.69 -4.15 -14.02
C PHE A 56 -16.11 -5.57 -14.02
N TRP A 57 -14.93 -5.73 -14.61
CA TRP A 57 -14.22 -7.01 -14.64
C TRP A 57 -12.75 -6.78 -14.31
N HIS A 58 -12.14 -7.77 -13.70
CA HIS A 58 -10.72 -7.79 -13.40
C HIS A 58 -10.01 -8.63 -14.47
N ASP A 59 -8.95 -8.08 -15.05
CA ASP A 59 -8.06 -8.85 -15.91
C ASP A 59 -7.22 -9.80 -15.04
N ASP A 60 -6.76 -10.92 -15.61
CA ASP A 60 -5.83 -11.80 -14.89
C ASP A 60 -4.44 -11.16 -14.73
N GLU A 61 -3.57 -11.75 -13.91
CA GLU A 61 -2.28 -11.14 -13.60
C GLU A 61 -1.38 -10.95 -14.83
N GLU A 62 -1.45 -11.87 -15.80
CA GLU A 62 -0.57 -11.87 -16.97
C GLU A 62 -1.04 -10.82 -18.00
N GLU A 63 -2.35 -10.70 -18.18
CA GLU A 63 -2.97 -9.62 -18.96
C GLU A 63 -2.71 -8.26 -18.31
N GLU A 64 -2.88 -8.12 -16.99
CA GLU A 64 -2.63 -6.86 -16.26
C GLU A 64 -1.16 -6.41 -16.35
N ASP A 65 -0.20 -7.35 -16.26
CA ASP A 65 1.22 -7.02 -16.32
C ASP A 65 1.72 -6.67 -17.72
N SER A 66 1.10 -7.22 -18.76
CA SER A 66 1.49 -6.98 -20.15
C SER A 66 0.75 -5.83 -20.81
N TRP A 67 -0.38 -5.41 -20.26
CA TRP A 67 -1.18 -4.32 -20.80
C TRP A 67 -0.54 -2.95 -20.52
N GLU A 68 -0.48 -2.13 -21.57
CA GLU A 68 -0.08 -0.73 -21.48
C GLU A 68 -1.12 0.11 -22.23
N PRO A 69 -1.47 1.31 -21.72
CA PRO A 69 -2.46 2.16 -22.35
C PRO A 69 -1.98 2.57 -23.75
N PRO A 70 -2.82 2.49 -24.79
CA PRO A 70 -2.45 2.95 -26.12
C PRO A 70 -2.18 4.46 -26.09
N ALA A 71 -1.24 4.91 -26.93
CA ALA A 71 -0.94 6.32 -27.07
C ALA A 71 -2.20 7.12 -27.46
N GLU A 72 -2.41 8.28 -26.84
CA GLU A 72 -3.54 9.15 -27.15
C GLU A 72 -3.48 9.60 -28.62
N PRO A 73 -4.57 9.43 -29.40
CA PRO A 73 -4.63 9.94 -30.78
C PRO A 73 -4.34 11.43 -30.86
N VAL A 74 -3.48 11.83 -31.80
CA VAL A 74 -3.02 13.23 -32.00
C VAL A 74 -4.18 14.23 -32.08
N ARG A 75 -5.31 13.84 -32.68
CA ARG A 75 -6.51 14.69 -32.77
C ARG A 75 -7.14 14.99 -31.41
N ILE A 76 -7.15 14.02 -30.50
CA ILE A 76 -7.66 14.20 -29.13
C ILE A 76 -6.73 15.18 -28.39
N GLY A 77 -5.42 14.94 -28.42
CA GLY A 77 -4.45 15.83 -27.78
C GLY A 77 -4.48 17.27 -28.32
N ALA A 78 -4.66 17.45 -29.64
CA ALA A 78 -4.83 18.78 -30.23
C ALA A 78 -6.12 19.48 -29.77
N ALA A 79 -7.25 18.75 -29.73
CA ALA A 79 -8.52 19.31 -29.23
C ALA A 79 -8.44 19.66 -27.74
N ARG A 80 -7.76 18.83 -26.92
CA ARG A 80 -7.50 19.09 -25.51
C ARG A 80 -6.74 20.39 -25.30
N LYS A 81 -5.68 20.63 -26.08
CA LYS A 81 -4.89 21.87 -26.02
C LYS A 81 -5.72 23.11 -26.35
N ASN A 82 -6.59 23.02 -27.35
CA ASN A 82 -7.51 24.12 -27.70
C ASN A 82 -8.51 24.40 -26.57
N LEU A 83 -9.08 23.36 -25.97
CA LEU A 83 -9.96 23.49 -24.81
C LEU A 83 -9.23 24.15 -23.63
N ILE A 84 -8.03 23.68 -23.29
CA ILE A 84 -7.22 24.25 -22.21
C ILE A 84 -6.96 25.75 -22.44
N ALA A 85 -6.59 26.14 -23.66
CA ALA A 85 -6.33 27.54 -23.99
C ALA A 85 -7.58 28.42 -23.80
N LEU A 86 -8.75 27.91 -24.21
CA LEU A 86 -10.02 28.61 -23.98
C LEU A 86 -10.37 28.70 -22.50
N LEU A 87 -10.28 27.59 -21.76
CA LEU A 87 -10.56 27.55 -20.33
C LEU A 87 -9.63 28.48 -19.54
N ASP A 88 -8.35 28.56 -19.90
CA ASP A 88 -7.40 29.50 -19.29
C ASP A 88 -7.77 30.98 -19.56
N SER A 89 -8.23 31.29 -20.77
CA SER A 89 -8.74 32.62 -21.08
C SER A 89 -9.99 32.96 -20.26
N VAL A 90 -10.94 32.03 -20.16
CA VAL A 90 -12.17 32.23 -19.40
C VAL A 90 -11.89 32.31 -17.90
N ALA A 91 -11.02 31.47 -17.35
CA ALA A 91 -10.63 31.50 -15.94
C ALA A 91 -9.95 32.83 -15.55
N ARG A 92 -9.21 33.46 -16.47
CA ARG A 92 -8.64 34.80 -16.25
C ARG A 92 -9.69 35.90 -16.24
N ALA A 93 -10.73 35.78 -17.08
CA ALA A 93 -11.83 36.73 -17.12
C ALA A 93 -12.82 36.54 -15.95
N LEU A 94 -13.02 35.29 -15.52
CA LEU A 94 -13.96 34.86 -14.49
C LEU A 94 -13.25 34.07 -13.38
N PRO A 95 -12.33 34.69 -12.62
CA PRO A 95 -11.51 33.98 -11.64
C PRO A 95 -12.30 33.40 -10.45
N GLY A 96 -13.54 33.86 -10.27
CA GLY A 96 -14.48 33.38 -9.25
C GLY A 96 -15.37 32.20 -9.67
N ASP A 97 -15.29 31.74 -10.94
CA ASP A 97 -16.13 30.64 -11.42
C ASP A 97 -15.51 29.26 -11.09
N ASP A 98 -16.16 28.53 -10.18
CA ASP A 98 -15.70 27.23 -9.69
C ASP A 98 -15.63 26.15 -10.78
N TRP A 99 -16.58 26.17 -11.71
CA TRP A 99 -16.65 25.17 -12.77
C TRP A 99 -15.49 25.34 -13.76
N THR A 100 -15.22 26.56 -14.22
CA THR A 100 -14.12 26.86 -15.13
C THR A 100 -12.77 26.56 -14.48
N ALA A 101 -12.58 26.95 -13.21
CA ALA A 101 -11.37 26.63 -12.47
C ALA A 101 -11.16 25.10 -12.36
N GLY A 102 -12.22 24.36 -12.05
CA GLY A 102 -12.19 22.90 -11.97
C GLY A 102 -11.84 22.23 -13.31
N GLN A 103 -12.51 22.62 -14.40
CA GLN A 103 -12.22 22.04 -15.72
C GLN A 103 -10.81 22.40 -16.21
N LEU A 104 -10.34 23.62 -15.97
CA LEU A 104 -8.98 24.01 -16.35
C LEU A 104 -7.94 23.15 -15.64
N VAL A 105 -8.05 23.01 -14.31
CA VAL A 105 -7.15 22.17 -13.51
C VAL A 105 -7.21 20.70 -13.97
N ARG A 106 -8.41 20.16 -14.17
CA ARG A 106 -8.62 18.79 -14.67
C ARG A 106 -7.87 18.55 -15.97
N TYR A 107 -8.14 19.36 -17.00
CA TYR A 107 -7.58 19.10 -18.31
C TYR A 107 -6.09 19.41 -18.40
N LEU A 108 -5.56 20.32 -17.56
CA LEU A 108 -4.11 20.48 -17.40
C LEU A 108 -3.46 19.23 -16.80
N VAL A 109 -4.09 18.60 -15.80
CA VAL A 109 -3.61 17.32 -15.23
C VAL A 109 -3.72 16.19 -16.26
N GLU A 110 -4.85 16.05 -16.96
CA GLU A 110 -4.99 15.04 -18.03
C GLU A 110 -3.97 15.24 -19.18
N ASP A 111 -3.49 16.47 -19.45
CA ASP A 111 -2.43 16.79 -20.42
C ASP A 111 -1.00 16.65 -19.84
N GLY A 112 -0.85 16.21 -18.58
CA GLY A 112 0.44 16.07 -17.90
C GLY A 112 1.11 17.39 -17.49
N ARG A 113 0.40 18.52 -17.57
CA ARG A 113 0.90 19.87 -17.26
C ARG A 113 0.66 20.25 -15.79
N THR A 114 1.12 19.40 -14.88
CA THR A 114 0.87 19.52 -13.42
C THR A 114 1.35 20.84 -12.83
N ASP A 115 2.52 21.36 -13.23
CA ASP A 115 2.99 22.68 -12.80
C ASP A 115 2.04 23.82 -13.16
N GLN A 116 1.39 23.72 -14.32
CA GLN A 116 0.42 24.71 -14.76
C GLN A 116 -0.90 24.53 -14.03
N ALA A 117 -1.30 23.29 -13.75
CA ALA A 117 -2.47 22.99 -12.94
C ALA A 117 -2.33 23.56 -11.51
N ILE A 118 -1.15 23.40 -10.89
CA ILE A 118 -0.84 24.00 -9.58
C ILE A 118 -0.98 25.52 -9.66
N ARG A 119 -0.37 26.17 -10.67
CA ARG A 119 -0.50 27.62 -10.85
C ARG A 119 -1.94 28.09 -11.07
N ALA A 120 -2.73 27.33 -11.84
CA ALA A 120 -4.14 27.63 -12.08
C ALA A 120 -4.94 27.52 -10.78
N ALA A 121 -4.75 26.43 -10.02
CA ALA A 121 -5.39 26.23 -8.72
C ALA A 121 -5.01 27.33 -7.71
N SER A 122 -3.74 27.75 -7.63
CA SER A 122 -3.32 28.85 -6.74
C SER A 122 -3.90 30.22 -7.13
N ARG A 123 -4.29 30.41 -8.40
CA ARG A 123 -4.93 31.63 -8.89
C ARG A 123 -6.45 31.60 -8.79
N CYS A 124 -7.05 30.47 -8.43
CA CYS A 124 -8.48 30.34 -8.17
C CYS A 124 -8.93 31.39 -7.16
N ARG A 125 -10.08 32.03 -7.43
CA ARG A 125 -10.75 33.02 -6.57
C ARG A 125 -12.23 32.69 -6.38
N GLY A 126 -12.61 31.44 -6.67
CA GLY A 126 -13.95 30.92 -6.42
C GLY A 126 -14.14 30.55 -4.95
N THR A 127 -14.90 29.50 -4.68
CA THR A 127 -15.15 29.01 -3.33
C THR A 127 -13.84 28.55 -2.67
N GLU A 128 -13.53 29.07 -1.47
CA GLU A 128 -12.20 28.89 -0.86
C GLU A 128 -11.81 27.42 -0.62
N TRP A 129 -12.74 26.62 -0.11
CA TRP A 129 -12.50 25.18 0.08
C TRP A 129 -12.28 24.47 -1.26
N TRP A 130 -13.01 24.88 -2.30
CA TRP A 130 -12.88 24.30 -3.64
C TRP A 130 -11.53 24.63 -4.26
N CYS A 131 -11.10 25.89 -4.20
CA CYS A 131 -9.76 26.29 -4.65
C CYS A 131 -8.64 25.51 -3.93
N SER A 132 -8.80 25.26 -2.62
CA SER A 132 -7.86 24.46 -1.83
C SER A 132 -7.88 22.98 -2.26
N ALA A 133 -9.06 22.41 -2.54
CA ALA A 133 -9.20 21.05 -3.05
C ALA A 133 -8.60 20.88 -4.46
N LEU A 134 -8.77 21.88 -5.34
CA LEU A 134 -8.12 21.92 -6.66
C LEU A 134 -6.61 21.93 -6.56
N LEU A 135 -6.06 22.66 -5.58
CA LEU A 135 -4.62 22.68 -5.33
C LEU A 135 -4.13 21.31 -4.83
N GLY A 136 -4.85 20.70 -3.89
CA GLY A 136 -4.56 19.33 -3.43
C GLY A 136 -4.57 18.32 -4.56
N TYR A 137 -5.56 18.38 -5.45
CA TYR A 137 -5.64 17.53 -6.64
C TYR A 137 -4.43 17.72 -7.57
N ALA A 138 -4.07 18.96 -7.90
CA ALA A 138 -2.93 19.23 -8.77
C ALA A 138 -1.59 18.79 -8.15
N LEU A 139 -1.42 18.98 -6.84
CA LEU A 139 -0.23 18.54 -6.09
C LEU A 139 -0.13 17.01 -6.01
N HIS A 140 -1.26 16.32 -5.80
CA HIS A 140 -1.31 14.85 -5.79
C HIS A 140 -0.81 14.28 -7.14
N TRP A 141 -1.33 14.79 -8.26
CA TRP A 141 -0.88 14.35 -9.59
C TRP A 141 0.55 14.79 -9.92
N SER A 142 1.07 15.83 -9.25
CA SER A 142 2.49 16.19 -9.26
C SER A 142 3.36 15.34 -8.32
N ARG A 143 2.78 14.34 -7.62
CA ARG A 143 3.44 13.46 -6.63
C ARG A 143 4.00 14.20 -5.41
N GLN A 144 3.46 15.37 -5.11
CA GLN A 144 3.81 16.15 -3.91
C GLN A 144 2.81 15.82 -2.79
N PHE A 145 2.79 14.57 -2.33
CA PHE A 145 1.71 14.05 -1.48
C PHE A 145 1.58 14.78 -0.13
N ALA A 146 2.68 15.08 0.56
CA ALA A 146 2.63 15.86 1.80
C ALA A 146 2.02 17.26 1.59
N ALA A 147 2.36 17.94 0.50
CA ALA A 147 1.78 19.25 0.17
C ALA A 147 0.31 19.13 -0.26
N ALA A 148 -0.03 18.06 -0.98
CA ALA A 148 -1.41 17.75 -1.35
C ALA A 148 -2.27 17.50 -0.10
N GLU A 149 -1.76 16.76 0.87
CA GLU A 149 -2.41 16.50 2.16
C GLU A 149 -2.69 17.80 2.90
N SER A 150 -1.71 18.69 3.05
CA SER A 150 -1.94 20.01 3.67
C SER A 150 -2.99 20.85 2.94
N ALA A 151 -3.00 20.82 1.59
CA ALA A 151 -3.98 21.55 0.80
C ALA A 151 -5.40 20.96 0.95
N PHE A 152 -5.52 19.63 1.02
CA PHE A 152 -6.78 18.97 1.25
C PHE A 152 -7.30 19.15 2.69
N GLU A 153 -6.42 19.14 3.69
CA GLU A 153 -6.81 19.45 5.08
C GLU A 153 -7.39 20.84 5.18
N LYS A 154 -6.72 21.84 4.57
CA LYS A 154 -7.29 23.18 4.46
C LYS A 154 -8.64 23.19 3.75
N ALA A 155 -8.81 22.40 2.69
CA ALA A 155 -10.10 22.29 2.00
C ALA A 155 -11.19 21.73 2.94
N LEU A 156 -10.91 20.63 3.63
CA LEU A 156 -11.84 19.99 4.56
C LEU A 156 -12.21 20.92 5.73
N ASP A 157 -11.26 21.70 6.26
CA ASP A 157 -11.50 22.67 7.34
C ASP A 157 -12.43 23.82 6.92
N LEU A 158 -12.39 24.21 5.64
CA LEU A 158 -13.21 25.27 5.07
C LEU A 158 -14.56 24.77 4.54
N MET A 159 -14.76 23.45 4.42
CA MET A 159 -16.01 22.88 3.91
C MET A 159 -17.15 23.02 4.95
N PRO A 160 -18.38 23.29 4.50
CA PRO A 160 -19.56 23.07 5.33
C PRO A 160 -19.60 21.63 5.86
N GLU A 161 -20.17 21.43 7.05
CA GLU A 161 -20.12 20.13 7.74
C GLU A 161 -20.67 18.99 6.88
N ARG A 162 -21.79 19.21 6.19
CA ARG A 162 -22.42 18.20 5.32
C ARG A 162 -21.49 17.76 4.18
N GLU A 163 -20.92 18.72 3.46
CA GLU A 163 -19.96 18.46 2.38
C GLU A 163 -18.69 17.79 2.89
N ARG A 164 -18.14 18.23 4.03
CA ARG A 164 -16.97 17.57 4.66
C ARG A 164 -17.26 16.11 4.97
N CYS A 165 -18.42 15.83 5.59
CA CYS A 165 -18.81 14.46 5.94
C CYS A 165 -18.95 13.55 4.71
N GLU A 166 -19.45 14.07 3.59
CA GLU A 166 -19.52 13.31 2.33
C GLU A 166 -18.13 13.02 1.77
N TRP A 167 -17.21 14.00 1.83
CA TRP A 167 -15.85 13.84 1.30
C TRP A 167 -15.01 12.87 2.13
N GLU A 168 -15.13 12.93 3.45
CA GLU A 168 -14.45 12.04 4.38
C GLU A 168 -14.99 10.60 4.33
N ASP A 169 -16.26 10.39 3.94
CA ASP A 169 -16.87 9.06 3.93
C ASP A 169 -16.11 8.07 3.01
N ILE A 170 -15.62 7.00 3.61
CA ILE A 170 -14.94 5.88 2.98
C ILE A 170 -15.80 4.61 2.88
N SER A 171 -17.10 4.69 3.12
CA SER A 171 -18.03 3.55 3.11
C SER A 171 -17.91 2.66 1.86
N LEU A 172 -17.70 3.26 0.69
CA LEU A 172 -17.53 2.54 -0.58
C LEU A 172 -16.27 1.65 -0.63
N LEU A 173 -15.25 1.98 0.18
CA LEU A 173 -13.98 1.26 0.23
C LEU A 173 -14.00 0.10 1.24
N LEU A 174 -14.96 0.10 2.16
CA LEU A 174 -15.04 -0.86 3.26
C LEU A 174 -15.98 -2.02 2.90
N ASP A 175 -15.60 -3.22 3.32
CA ASP A 175 -16.46 -4.40 3.23
C ASP A 175 -17.44 -4.48 4.43
N GLY A 176 -18.27 -5.53 4.45
CA GLY A 176 -19.28 -5.73 5.48
C GLY A 176 -18.75 -5.91 6.91
N SER A 177 -17.45 -6.22 7.08
CA SER A 177 -16.81 -6.46 8.39
C SER A 177 -16.65 -5.19 9.23
N TYR A 178 -16.74 -4.01 8.61
CA TYR A 178 -16.70 -2.70 9.28
C TYR A 178 -18.04 -2.32 9.92
N GLY A 179 -18.58 -3.21 10.76
CA GLY A 179 -19.82 -2.98 11.51
C GLY A 179 -19.83 -1.68 12.34
N PRO A 180 -18.76 -1.33 13.08
CA PRO A 180 -18.68 -0.08 13.82
C PRO A 180 -18.80 1.18 12.94
N TYR A 181 -18.12 1.19 11.79
CA TYR A 181 -18.14 2.34 10.87
C TYR A 181 -19.57 2.66 10.37
N ARG A 182 -20.35 1.63 10.02
CA ARG A 182 -21.72 1.80 9.51
C ARG A 182 -22.68 2.39 10.54
N LYS A 183 -22.42 2.18 11.83
CA LYS A 183 -23.25 2.68 12.93
C LYS A 183 -22.84 4.07 13.40
N ALA A 184 -21.59 4.46 13.15
CA ALA A 184 -21.02 5.73 13.56
C ALA A 184 -21.58 6.89 12.73
N ASP A 185 -21.80 8.03 13.39
CA ASP A 185 -22.01 9.31 12.73
C ASP A 185 -20.71 9.88 12.14
N CYS A 186 -20.79 11.02 11.46
CA CYS A 186 -19.65 11.63 10.80
C CYS A 186 -18.50 11.98 11.76
N ASN A 187 -18.79 12.48 12.96
CA ASN A 187 -17.75 12.86 13.92
C ASN A 187 -17.12 11.63 14.57
N GLU A 188 -17.91 10.60 14.85
CA GLU A 188 -17.45 9.31 15.37
C GLU A 188 -16.55 8.57 14.35
N ARG A 189 -16.83 8.69 13.05
CA ARG A 189 -16.03 8.06 11.98
C ARG A 189 -14.62 8.62 11.87
N ARG A 190 -14.41 9.92 12.12
CA ARG A 190 -13.10 10.58 11.88
C ARG A 190 -11.93 9.88 12.56
N ALA A 191 -12.09 9.47 13.82
CA ALA A 191 -11.01 8.79 14.54
C ALA A 191 -10.66 7.43 13.91
N LEU A 192 -11.69 6.70 13.45
CA LEU A 192 -11.54 5.42 12.76
C LEU A 192 -10.93 5.61 11.36
N GLU A 193 -11.38 6.62 10.61
CA GLU A 193 -10.84 6.97 9.30
C GLU A 193 -9.37 7.35 9.36
N ARG A 194 -8.95 8.18 10.35
CA ARG A 194 -7.53 8.50 10.55
C ARG A 194 -6.69 7.24 10.75
N ARG A 195 -7.17 6.29 11.58
CA ARG A 195 -6.49 5.01 11.79
C ARG A 195 -6.45 4.15 10.52
N ILE A 196 -7.56 4.09 9.78
CA ILE A 196 -7.63 3.35 8.51
C ILE A 196 -6.66 3.95 7.49
N TRP A 197 -6.64 5.27 7.34
CA TRP A 197 -5.75 5.93 6.39
C TRP A 197 -4.28 5.73 6.75
N TRP A 198 -3.92 5.87 8.02
CA TRP A 198 -2.56 5.57 8.49
C TRP A 198 -2.11 4.15 8.14
N LEU A 199 -2.98 3.16 8.32
CA LEU A 199 -2.71 1.76 7.92
C LEU A 199 -2.69 1.56 6.40
N ALA A 200 -3.52 2.31 5.68
CA ALA A 200 -3.65 2.24 4.23
C ALA A 200 -2.55 3.00 3.48
N ASP A 201 -1.65 3.69 4.18
CA ASP A 201 -0.50 4.35 3.57
C ASP A 201 0.38 3.31 2.88
N PRO A 202 0.59 3.39 1.55
CA PRO A 202 1.42 2.43 0.84
C PRO A 202 2.86 2.39 1.35
N PHE A 203 3.48 3.54 1.62
CA PHE A 203 4.87 3.64 2.01
C PHE A 203 5.02 4.76 3.04
N LEU A 204 5.23 4.40 4.31
CA LEU A 204 5.42 5.35 5.41
C LEU A 204 6.68 6.21 5.24
N SER A 205 7.63 5.76 4.40
CA SER A 205 8.80 6.52 4.06
C SER A 205 8.53 7.58 2.99
N VAL A 206 7.46 7.48 2.20
CA VAL A 206 7.07 8.53 1.23
C VAL A 206 6.38 9.66 2.00
N PRO A 207 6.82 10.93 1.86
CA PRO A 207 6.20 12.03 2.62
C PRO A 207 4.72 12.25 2.25
N GLY A 208 3.85 12.13 3.27
CA GLY A 208 2.40 12.31 3.17
C GLY A 208 1.65 11.03 2.79
N ASN A 209 0.38 10.95 3.18
CA ASN A 209 -0.41 9.74 2.93
C ASN A 209 -0.97 9.72 1.50
N GLU A 210 -0.25 9.07 0.58
CA GLU A 210 -0.64 9.08 -0.83
C GLU A 210 -2.00 8.42 -1.09
N ARG A 211 -2.36 7.38 -0.32
CA ARG A 211 -3.63 6.68 -0.52
C ARG A 211 -4.81 7.55 -0.06
N ARG A 212 -4.65 8.32 1.01
CA ARG A 212 -5.65 9.32 1.47
C ARG A 212 -5.77 10.47 0.46
N THR A 213 -4.65 11.01 -0.01
CA THR A 213 -4.69 12.09 -1.02
C THR A 213 -5.28 11.63 -2.34
N GLU A 214 -5.07 10.37 -2.75
CA GLU A 214 -5.76 9.77 -3.89
C GLU A 214 -7.29 9.72 -3.69
N HIS A 215 -7.78 9.33 -2.50
CA HIS A 215 -9.23 9.34 -2.21
C HIS A 215 -9.82 10.74 -2.36
N LEU A 216 -9.14 11.74 -1.82
CA LEU A 216 -9.56 13.13 -1.89
C LEU A 216 -9.44 13.68 -3.32
N ALA A 217 -8.43 13.24 -4.09
CA ALA A 217 -8.33 13.54 -5.51
C ALA A 217 -9.48 12.93 -6.33
N ARG A 218 -9.93 11.72 -5.98
CA ARG A 218 -11.13 11.10 -6.59
C ARG A 218 -12.41 11.88 -6.24
N ARG A 219 -12.54 12.39 -5.01
CA ARG A 219 -13.65 13.30 -4.62
C ARG A 219 -13.64 14.61 -5.41
N VAL A 220 -12.46 15.20 -5.64
CA VAL A 220 -12.32 16.37 -6.51
C VAL A 220 -12.74 16.05 -7.95
N MET A 221 -12.27 14.93 -8.50
CA MET A 221 -12.64 14.51 -9.84
C MET A 221 -14.15 14.28 -9.96
N ASP A 222 -14.78 13.62 -8.97
CA ASP A 222 -16.24 13.42 -8.92
C ASP A 222 -16.99 14.75 -8.99
N ARG A 223 -16.57 15.73 -8.18
CA ARG A 223 -17.13 17.09 -8.20
C ARG A 223 -16.93 17.80 -9.55
N MET A 224 -15.81 17.58 -10.24
CA MET A 224 -15.56 18.13 -11.58
C MET A 224 -16.47 17.51 -12.66
N GLN A 225 -16.96 16.29 -12.46
CA GLN A 225 -17.86 15.63 -13.41
C GLN A 225 -19.31 16.08 -13.27
N GLU A 226 -19.70 16.63 -12.12
CA GLU A 226 -21.04 17.18 -11.93
C GLU A 226 -21.35 18.28 -12.97
N GLY A 227 -22.37 18.02 -13.80
CA GLY A 227 -22.78 18.96 -14.85
C GLY A 227 -21.77 19.11 -16.00
N SER A 228 -20.85 18.15 -16.16
CA SER A 228 -19.84 18.13 -17.23
C SER A 228 -20.00 16.90 -18.12
N HIS A 229 -19.51 16.98 -19.36
CA HIS A 229 -19.40 15.82 -20.24
C HIS A 229 -18.17 14.97 -19.88
N SER A 230 -18.18 13.68 -20.21
CA SER A 230 -17.05 12.78 -20.01
C SER A 230 -16.91 11.78 -21.16
N ALA A 231 -15.77 11.10 -21.20
CA ALA A 231 -15.47 10.05 -22.18
C ALA A 231 -16.46 8.87 -22.14
N TYR A 232 -17.23 8.71 -21.05
CA TYR A 232 -18.26 7.67 -20.94
C TYR A 232 -19.47 7.93 -21.86
N GLY A 233 -19.66 9.17 -22.36
CA GLY A 233 -20.82 9.51 -23.20
C GLY A 233 -22.17 9.38 -22.48
N LEU A 234 -22.16 9.29 -21.15
CA LEU A 234 -23.32 9.12 -20.29
C LEU A 234 -23.35 10.25 -19.24
N ARG A 235 -24.55 10.56 -18.74
CA ARG A 235 -24.70 11.47 -17.60
C ARG A 235 -23.99 10.88 -16.37
N TRP A 236 -23.17 11.71 -15.72
CA TRP A 236 -22.53 11.37 -14.45
C TRP A 236 -23.57 11.06 -13.37
N GLY A 237 -23.28 10.10 -12.50
CA GLY A 237 -24.21 9.61 -11.49
C GLY A 237 -23.50 8.69 -10.49
N GLY A 238 -24.28 8.17 -9.52
CA GLY A 238 -23.73 7.41 -8.40
C GLY A 238 -22.94 6.15 -8.78
N ASP A 239 -23.25 5.53 -9.92
CA ASP A 239 -22.49 4.37 -10.40
C ASP A 239 -21.09 4.73 -10.88
N LEU A 240 -20.95 5.82 -11.64
CA LEU A 240 -19.66 6.35 -12.06
C LEU A 240 -18.87 6.94 -10.89
N GLN A 241 -19.56 7.59 -9.93
CA GLN A 241 -18.95 8.01 -8.67
C GLN A 241 -18.39 6.79 -7.91
N GLU A 242 -19.17 5.72 -7.76
CA GLU A 242 -18.71 4.52 -7.06
C GLU A 242 -17.49 3.89 -7.74
N LEU A 243 -17.52 3.74 -9.07
CA LEU A 243 -16.37 3.25 -9.84
C LEU A 243 -15.13 4.14 -9.67
N LEU A 244 -15.30 5.46 -9.74
CA LEU A 244 -14.22 6.42 -9.54
C LEU A 244 -13.62 6.31 -8.13
N ILE A 245 -14.46 6.29 -7.09
CA ILE A 245 -14.00 6.24 -5.69
C ILE A 245 -13.29 4.91 -5.41
N ARG A 246 -13.76 3.79 -5.96
CA ARG A 246 -13.19 2.46 -5.70
C ARG A 246 -11.96 2.15 -6.55
N TYR A 247 -11.97 2.48 -7.83
CA TYR A 247 -10.95 2.02 -8.80
C TYR A 247 -10.15 3.15 -9.47
N GLY A 248 -10.47 4.41 -9.16
CA GLY A 248 -9.77 5.57 -9.68
C GLY A 248 -10.27 6.01 -11.06
N TRP A 249 -9.71 7.12 -11.54
CA TRP A 249 -10.02 7.64 -12.87
C TRP A 249 -9.35 6.74 -13.94
N PRO A 250 -10.06 6.36 -15.02
CA PRO A 250 -9.47 5.52 -16.05
C PRO A 250 -8.26 6.20 -16.72
N VAL A 251 -7.31 5.38 -17.16
CA VAL A 251 -6.08 5.81 -17.85
C VAL A 251 -6.17 5.65 -19.37
N ALA A 252 -7.10 4.82 -19.85
CA ALA A 252 -7.40 4.70 -21.27
C ALA A 252 -8.89 4.42 -21.50
N TRP A 253 -9.32 4.66 -22.72
CA TRP A 253 -10.68 4.36 -23.18
C TRP A 253 -10.61 3.77 -24.59
N ALA A 254 -11.55 2.90 -24.90
CA ALA A 254 -11.75 2.36 -26.24
C ALA A 254 -13.24 2.27 -26.57
N ARG A 255 -13.54 2.21 -27.86
CA ARG A 255 -14.89 1.89 -28.35
C ARG A 255 -14.93 0.41 -28.67
N ASP A 256 -15.85 -0.29 -28.06
CA ASP A 256 -16.14 -1.67 -28.41
C ASP A 256 -17.11 -1.74 -29.58
N GLU A 257 -16.64 -2.31 -30.68
CA GLU A 257 -17.41 -2.52 -31.91
C GLU A 257 -18.25 -3.81 -31.83
N SER A 258 -18.11 -4.63 -30.77
CA SER A 258 -18.85 -5.88 -30.61
C SER A 258 -20.34 -5.67 -30.29
N ALA A 259 -20.67 -4.62 -29.52
CA ALA A 259 -22.03 -4.25 -29.15
C ALA A 259 -22.84 -3.62 -30.30
N SER A 260 -22.17 -3.27 -31.40
CA SER A 260 -22.73 -2.46 -32.51
C SER A 260 -23.75 -3.17 -33.41
N ARG A 261 -24.21 -4.39 -33.08
CA ARG A 261 -25.22 -5.10 -33.91
C ARG A 261 -26.66 -4.66 -33.64
N PHE A 262 -26.96 -4.01 -32.51
CA PHE A 262 -28.35 -3.68 -32.13
C PHE A 262 -28.61 -2.21 -31.74
N ASP A 263 -27.59 -1.38 -31.49
CA ASP A 263 -27.76 0.06 -31.26
C ASP A 263 -26.63 0.86 -31.92
N ALA A 264 -26.88 1.33 -33.14
CA ALA A 264 -25.88 2.05 -33.95
C ALA A 264 -25.66 3.50 -33.49
N LEU A 265 -26.41 4.00 -32.51
CA LEU A 265 -26.42 5.42 -32.13
C LEU A 265 -25.48 5.76 -30.96
N ARG A 266 -25.00 4.77 -30.19
CA ARG A 266 -24.05 4.99 -29.09
C ARG A 266 -22.97 3.89 -29.07
N PRO A 267 -21.70 4.21 -29.34
CA PRO A 267 -20.63 3.22 -29.22
C PRO A 267 -20.49 2.80 -27.76
N ALA A 268 -20.38 1.49 -27.50
CA ALA A 268 -20.04 0.99 -26.18
C ALA A 268 -18.63 1.44 -25.82
N ILE A 269 -18.45 2.08 -24.66
CA ILE A 269 -17.15 2.58 -24.20
C ILE A 269 -16.60 1.62 -23.15
N ILE A 270 -15.38 1.14 -23.39
CA ILE A 270 -14.57 0.45 -22.39
C ILE A 270 -13.63 1.48 -21.78
N ALA A 271 -13.62 1.55 -20.45
CA ALA A 271 -12.67 2.33 -19.69
C ALA A 271 -11.67 1.38 -19.03
N TYR A 272 -10.38 1.70 -19.11
CA TYR A 272 -9.31 0.91 -18.50
C TYR A 272 -8.77 1.67 -17.29
N ASN A 273 -8.89 1.07 -16.11
CA ASN A 273 -8.32 1.60 -14.88
C ASN A 273 -6.79 1.41 -14.85
N PRO A 274 -6.06 2.14 -14.00
CA PRO A 274 -4.62 1.93 -13.85
C PRO A 274 -4.31 0.44 -13.61
N PRO A 275 -3.44 -0.17 -14.43
CA PRO A 275 -3.06 -1.55 -14.22
C PRO A 275 -2.24 -1.66 -12.93
N ARG A 276 -2.19 -2.88 -12.39
CA ARG A 276 -1.40 -3.25 -11.21
C ARG A 276 -1.83 -2.53 -9.95
N GLY A 277 -3.13 -2.26 -9.86
CA GLY A 277 -3.74 -1.76 -8.64
C GLY A 277 -3.53 -2.74 -7.48
N ARG A 278 -3.34 -2.21 -6.27
CA ARG A 278 -3.26 -3.00 -5.04
C ARG A 278 -4.34 -2.55 -4.06
N ARG A 279 -4.78 -3.50 -3.23
CA ARG A 279 -5.63 -3.24 -2.07
C ARG A 279 -4.77 -2.68 -0.95
N PHE A 280 -4.96 -1.40 -0.65
CA PHE A 280 -4.32 -0.75 0.51
C PHE A 280 -5.24 -0.56 1.71
N VAL A 281 -6.55 -0.51 1.50
CA VAL A 281 -7.49 -0.43 2.62
C VAL A 281 -7.40 -1.75 3.41
N PRO A 282 -6.97 -1.70 4.69
CA PRO A 282 -6.79 -2.90 5.50
C PRO A 282 -8.14 -3.61 5.69
N PRO A 283 -8.16 -4.88 6.14
CA PRO A 283 -9.36 -5.52 6.64
C PRO A 283 -9.64 -5.12 8.11
N ALA A 284 -10.88 -5.30 8.57
CA ALA A 284 -11.32 -4.82 9.88
C ALA A 284 -10.51 -5.43 11.04
N GLU A 285 -10.12 -6.69 10.96
CA GLU A 285 -9.33 -7.39 11.97
C GLU A 285 -7.98 -6.72 12.23
N VAL A 286 -7.34 -6.16 11.20
CA VAL A 286 -6.07 -5.43 11.32
C VAL A 286 -6.29 -4.08 12.00
N VAL A 287 -7.39 -3.40 11.64
CA VAL A 287 -7.73 -2.09 12.21
C VAL A 287 -8.05 -2.22 13.69
N PHE A 288 -8.88 -3.20 14.07
CA PHE A 288 -9.40 -3.34 15.43
C PHE A 288 -8.55 -4.23 16.35
N GLY A 289 -7.67 -5.09 15.82
CA GLY A 289 -6.89 -6.06 16.60
C GLY A 289 -5.41 -6.10 16.22
N PRO A 290 -4.56 -5.18 16.72
CA PRO A 290 -3.12 -5.26 16.48
C PRO A 290 -2.54 -6.53 17.10
N GLN A 291 -1.91 -7.38 16.29
CA GLN A 291 -1.24 -8.60 16.74
C GLN A 291 0.27 -8.47 16.50
N PRO A 292 1.07 -8.11 17.51
CA PRO A 292 2.52 -8.07 17.37
C PRO A 292 3.09 -9.41 16.89
N GLY A 293 4.01 -9.37 15.93
CA GLY A 293 4.64 -10.58 15.37
C GLY A 293 3.90 -11.22 14.20
N ALA A 294 2.62 -10.87 13.99
CA ALA A 294 1.89 -11.20 12.75
C ALA A 294 2.36 -10.29 11.60
N GLY A 295 2.44 -10.79 10.37
CA GLY A 295 2.75 -9.97 9.20
C GLY A 295 1.66 -8.94 8.94
N GLU A 296 1.81 -8.08 7.92
CA GLU A 296 0.65 -7.62 7.16
C GLU A 296 0.00 -8.88 6.55
N ASP A 297 -0.79 -9.58 7.36
CA ASP A 297 -1.43 -10.83 7.03
C ASP A 297 -2.51 -10.65 5.94
N TRP A 298 -2.74 -9.41 5.48
CA TRP A 298 -3.69 -9.12 4.43
C TRP A 298 -3.02 -9.04 3.07
N GLU A 299 -3.65 -9.72 2.14
CA GLU A 299 -3.24 -9.81 0.75
C GLU A 299 -3.47 -8.47 0.03
N LEU A 300 -2.42 -7.93 -0.59
CA LEU A 300 -2.49 -6.70 -1.38
C LEU A 300 -3.10 -6.92 -2.77
N LYS A 301 -3.23 -8.18 -3.21
CA LYS A 301 -3.79 -8.54 -4.51
C LYS A 301 -4.78 -9.71 -4.37
N PRO A 302 -5.92 -9.49 -3.69
CA PRO A 302 -7.00 -10.48 -3.71
C PRO A 302 -7.61 -10.55 -5.12
N ASP A 303 -8.25 -11.66 -5.47
CA ASP A 303 -8.85 -11.85 -6.81
C ASP A 303 -9.89 -10.75 -7.17
N PHE A 304 -10.69 -10.33 -6.18
CA PHE A 304 -11.77 -9.35 -6.36
C PHE A 304 -11.64 -8.22 -5.31
N PRO A 305 -10.70 -7.29 -5.48
CA PRO A 305 -10.49 -6.21 -4.52
C PRO A 305 -11.67 -5.23 -4.53
N ARG A 306 -12.16 -4.88 -3.32
CA ARG A 306 -13.20 -3.84 -3.15
C ARG A 306 -12.77 -2.49 -3.69
N SER A 307 -11.48 -2.15 -3.55
CA SER A 307 -10.89 -0.94 -4.11
C SER A 307 -9.43 -1.19 -4.46
N THR A 308 -8.93 -0.44 -5.45
CA THR A 308 -7.54 -0.52 -5.88
C THR A 308 -6.92 0.87 -6.00
N TYR A 309 -5.60 0.91 -5.81
CA TYR A 309 -4.76 2.06 -6.13
C TYR A 309 -3.42 1.56 -6.66
N ALA A 310 -2.91 2.21 -7.72
CA ALA A 310 -1.61 1.92 -8.30
C ALA A 310 -0.65 3.04 -7.91
N VAL A 311 0.44 2.69 -7.23
CA VAL A 311 1.45 3.67 -6.79
C VAL A 311 2.22 4.22 -7.99
N PRO A 312 2.50 5.53 -8.09
CA PRO A 312 3.03 6.13 -9.32
C PRO A 312 4.55 6.01 -9.48
N TYR A 313 5.26 5.54 -8.45
CA TYR A 313 6.72 5.40 -8.43
C TYR A 313 7.20 3.96 -8.59
N ALA A 314 6.28 2.99 -8.71
CA ALA A 314 6.64 1.60 -8.96
C ALA A 314 5.69 0.97 -9.97
N LYS A 315 6.25 0.24 -10.92
CA LYS A 315 5.49 -0.60 -11.84
C LYS A 315 4.96 -1.85 -11.14
N ARG A 316 5.65 -2.36 -10.13
CA ARG A 316 5.23 -3.53 -9.35
C ARG A 316 5.40 -3.26 -7.87
N LEU A 317 4.45 -3.73 -7.08
CA LEU A 317 4.56 -3.79 -5.63
C LEU A 317 4.49 -5.25 -5.20
N GLU A 318 5.57 -5.74 -4.60
CA GLU A 318 5.72 -7.12 -4.18
C GLU A 318 5.94 -7.20 -2.66
N PRO A 319 5.42 -8.24 -1.99
CA PRO A 319 5.86 -8.55 -0.64
C PRO A 319 7.34 -8.95 -0.67
N VAL A 320 8.09 -8.58 0.36
CA VAL A 320 9.43 -9.12 0.61
C VAL A 320 9.43 -9.91 1.92
N GLU A 321 10.04 -11.08 1.89
CA GLU A 321 10.32 -11.79 3.13
C GLU A 321 11.46 -11.08 3.85
N ALA A 322 11.23 -10.72 5.11
CA ALA A 322 12.18 -9.94 5.89
C ALA A 322 12.20 -10.38 7.35
N GLN A 323 13.34 -10.19 8.02
CA GLN A 323 13.40 -10.29 9.47
C GLN A 323 13.18 -8.90 10.08
N LEU A 324 11.98 -8.62 10.57
CA LEU A 324 11.67 -7.43 11.38
C LEU A 324 11.51 -7.81 12.85
N VAL A 325 12.44 -7.43 13.72
CA VAL A 325 12.47 -7.83 15.14
C VAL A 325 12.76 -6.63 16.03
N ALA A 326 12.10 -6.55 17.20
CA ALA A 326 12.32 -5.50 18.19
C ALA A 326 13.02 -6.05 19.45
N PHE A 327 14.06 -5.36 19.90
CA PHE A 327 14.83 -5.64 21.11
C PHE A 327 14.68 -4.50 22.10
N ARG A 328 14.32 -4.80 23.35
CA ARG A 328 14.09 -3.76 24.37
C ARG A 328 15.40 -3.15 24.85
N ARG A 329 15.40 -1.83 25.07
CA ARG A 329 16.47 -1.05 25.67
C ARG A 329 15.86 -0.05 26.66
N GLY A 330 15.55 -0.50 27.87
CA GLY A 330 14.93 0.36 28.89
C GLY A 330 13.52 0.81 28.48
N ASP A 331 13.37 2.11 28.23
CA ASP A 331 12.19 2.84 27.74
C ASP A 331 12.16 3.00 26.21
N SER A 332 13.14 2.42 25.51
CA SER A 332 13.24 2.36 24.06
C SER A 332 13.34 0.92 23.56
N ALA A 333 13.34 0.75 22.24
CA ALA A 333 13.57 -0.50 21.56
C ALA A 333 14.43 -0.28 20.32
N VAL A 334 15.36 -1.21 20.05
CA VAL A 334 16.06 -1.31 18.77
C VAL A 334 15.24 -2.21 17.86
N VAL A 335 14.76 -1.67 16.75
CA VAL A 335 14.05 -2.41 15.71
C VAL A 335 15.02 -2.70 14.60
N VAL A 336 15.21 -3.98 14.28
CA VAL A 336 16.08 -4.48 13.22
C VAL A 336 15.22 -4.96 12.07
N ALA A 337 15.56 -4.56 10.84
CA ALA A 337 14.95 -5.03 9.61
C ALA A 337 16.05 -5.53 8.66
N ALA A 338 15.98 -6.78 8.24
CA ALA A 338 16.89 -7.37 7.26
C ALA A 338 16.14 -7.92 6.06
N TYR A 339 16.75 -7.84 4.87
CA TYR A 339 16.16 -8.28 3.60
C TYR A 339 17.16 -8.99 2.69
N ASP A 340 16.63 -9.88 1.84
CA ASP A 340 17.37 -10.55 0.77
C ASP A 340 16.51 -10.67 -0.50
N LEU A 341 16.87 -9.92 -1.53
CA LEU A 341 16.22 -9.88 -2.85
C LEU A 341 16.86 -10.83 -3.86
N SER A 342 17.92 -11.56 -3.49
CA SER A 342 18.70 -12.39 -4.43
C SER A 342 17.91 -13.58 -4.99
N ALA A 343 16.85 -14.00 -4.30
CA ALA A 343 15.94 -15.07 -4.74
C ALA A 343 14.88 -14.61 -5.77
N GLY A 344 14.83 -13.32 -6.12
CA GLY A 344 13.78 -12.75 -6.98
C GLY A 344 12.40 -12.63 -6.31
N PRO A 345 11.38 -12.11 -7.02
CA PRO A 345 10.02 -11.95 -6.48
C PRO A 345 9.44 -13.31 -6.06
N GLN A 346 8.94 -13.41 -4.84
CA GLN A 346 8.19 -14.59 -4.39
C GLN A 346 6.81 -14.60 -5.05
N LYS A 347 6.55 -15.56 -5.94
CA LYS A 347 5.16 -15.91 -6.28
C LYS A 347 4.52 -16.55 -5.04
N ARG A 348 3.43 -15.98 -4.53
CA ARG A 348 2.54 -16.72 -3.61
C ARG A 348 2.04 -17.95 -4.37
N ALA A 349 2.24 -19.14 -3.80
CA ALA A 349 1.83 -20.39 -4.41
C ALA A 349 0.29 -20.49 -4.41
N SER A 350 -0.34 -19.99 -5.47
CA SER A 350 -1.77 -20.24 -5.76
C SER A 350 -1.98 -21.26 -6.88
N ASN A 351 -0.92 -21.72 -7.57
CA ASN A 351 -1.05 -22.76 -8.59
C ASN A 351 0.19 -23.70 -8.63
N PRO A 352 0.06 -24.99 -8.25
CA PRO A 352 1.16 -25.97 -8.31
C PRO A 352 1.67 -26.27 -9.72
N ASP A 353 0.89 -25.97 -10.77
CA ASP A 353 1.18 -26.41 -12.14
C ASP A 353 1.89 -25.36 -13.01
N ALA A 354 2.17 -24.17 -12.49
CA ALA A 354 2.85 -23.09 -13.24
C ALA A 354 4.40 -23.13 -13.11
N ALA A 355 4.99 -24.33 -13.02
CA ALA A 355 6.42 -24.55 -12.79
C ALA A 355 7.32 -24.35 -14.04
N THR A 356 6.81 -23.74 -15.13
CA THR A 356 7.54 -23.65 -16.41
C THR A 356 7.49 -22.25 -17.01
N ALA A 357 7.89 -21.24 -16.23
CA ALA A 357 8.33 -19.96 -16.80
C ALA A 357 9.49 -19.38 -15.96
N SER A 358 10.60 -20.12 -15.91
CA SER A 358 11.87 -19.63 -15.41
C SER A 358 12.38 -18.51 -16.32
N ARG A 359 12.01 -17.27 -16.02
CA ARG A 359 12.66 -16.10 -16.64
C ARG A 359 14.13 -16.12 -16.20
N PRO A 360 15.10 -16.02 -17.12
CA PRO A 360 16.51 -16.18 -16.75
C PRO A 360 16.90 -15.15 -15.69
N PRO A 361 17.77 -15.50 -14.72
CA PRO A 361 18.29 -14.54 -13.76
C PRO A 361 18.99 -13.44 -14.55
N HIS A 362 18.38 -12.26 -14.59
CA HIS A 362 18.98 -11.08 -15.19
C HIS A 362 20.37 -10.90 -14.57
N ARG A 363 21.37 -10.74 -15.44
CA ARG A 363 22.78 -10.50 -15.09
C ARG A 363 22.87 -9.55 -13.90
N ARG A 364 23.65 -9.94 -12.89
CA ARG A 364 24.05 -9.17 -11.70
C ARG A 364 24.78 -7.87 -12.07
N SER A 365 24.11 -6.90 -12.67
CA SER A 365 24.56 -5.51 -12.54
C SER A 365 24.18 -5.05 -11.14
N SER A 366 25.11 -4.40 -10.45
CA SER A 366 24.85 -3.78 -9.15
C SER A 366 23.58 -2.93 -9.23
N ARG A 367 22.52 -3.38 -8.57
CA ARG A 367 21.28 -2.63 -8.46
C ARG A 367 21.46 -1.64 -7.33
N GLU A 368 21.37 -0.36 -7.64
CA GLU A 368 21.17 0.64 -6.60
C GLU A 368 19.78 0.41 -6.03
N ILE A 369 19.73 0.16 -4.73
CA ILE A 369 18.52 -0.09 -3.98
C ILE A 369 18.45 0.94 -2.87
N GLU A 370 17.31 1.61 -2.75
CA GLU A 370 17.00 2.46 -1.60
C GLU A 370 16.07 1.67 -0.66
N ALA A 371 16.59 1.30 0.49
CA ALA A 371 15.83 0.67 1.56
C ALA A 371 15.54 1.68 2.68
N ALA A 372 14.35 1.63 3.25
CA ALA A 372 13.92 2.43 4.37
C ALA A 372 13.28 1.52 5.44
N LEU A 373 13.61 1.77 6.70
CA LEU A 373 12.89 1.27 7.86
C LEU A 373 12.08 2.42 8.44
N ALA A 374 10.76 2.38 8.25
CA ALA A 374 9.83 3.35 8.77
C ALA A 374 9.05 2.76 9.96
N ILE A 375 8.96 3.50 11.06
CA ILE A 375 8.28 3.08 12.30
C ILE A 375 7.32 4.16 12.76
N SER A 376 6.06 3.79 13.00
CA SER A 376 5.02 4.72 13.49
C SER A 376 4.11 4.02 14.50
N GLY A 377 3.74 4.71 15.58
CA GLY A 377 2.89 4.18 16.65
C GLY A 377 1.39 4.46 16.47
N GLY A 378 1.03 5.34 15.54
CA GLY A 378 -0.36 5.73 15.32
C GLY A 378 -0.52 6.84 14.27
N PRO A 379 -1.77 7.21 13.96
CA PRO A 379 -2.08 8.17 12.90
C PRO A 379 -1.56 9.58 13.14
N ASP A 380 -1.35 9.96 14.41
CA ASP A 380 -0.88 11.30 14.79
C ASP A 380 0.65 11.34 15.00
N ASP A 381 1.35 10.20 14.88
CA ASP A 381 2.80 10.12 15.02
C ASP A 381 3.51 10.45 13.70
N THR A 382 4.53 11.30 13.73
CA THR A 382 5.48 11.40 12.63
C THR A 382 6.31 10.11 12.55
N PRO A 383 6.34 9.40 11.41
CA PRO A 383 7.13 8.18 11.29
C PRO A 383 8.63 8.44 11.51
N LEU A 384 9.28 7.60 12.31
CA LEU A 384 10.74 7.52 12.36
C LEU A 384 11.21 6.77 11.11
N ILE A 385 12.09 7.37 10.31
CA ILE A 385 12.56 6.78 9.06
C ILE A 385 14.09 6.71 9.07
N VAL A 386 14.64 5.51 8.89
CA VAL A 386 16.07 5.28 8.63
C VAL A 386 16.22 4.79 7.20
N ARG A 387 17.06 5.44 6.40
CA ARG A 387 17.32 5.09 5.00
C ARG A 387 18.72 4.53 4.81
N HIS A 388 18.85 3.61 3.86
CA HIS A 388 20.12 3.09 3.41
C HIS A 388 20.06 2.87 1.90
N VAL A 389 21.04 3.46 1.19
CA VAL A 389 21.24 3.19 -0.23
C VAL A 389 22.40 2.21 -0.34
N SER A 390 22.17 1.07 -0.98
CA SER A 390 23.18 0.02 -1.14
C SER A 390 23.34 -0.38 -2.61
N GLN A 391 24.51 -0.92 -2.92
CA GLN A 391 24.80 -1.62 -4.17
C GLN A 391 24.74 -3.12 -3.85
N GLY A 392 23.54 -3.72 -3.89
CA GLY A 392 23.39 -5.14 -3.60
C GLY A 392 21.98 -5.54 -3.15
N ASP A 393 21.67 -6.82 -3.32
CA ASP A 393 20.34 -7.38 -3.06
C ASP A 393 20.06 -7.66 -1.57
N ARG A 394 20.97 -7.29 -0.66
CA ARG A 394 20.89 -7.60 0.78
C ARG A 394 21.21 -6.38 1.62
N GLY A 395 20.55 -6.27 2.76
CA GLY A 395 20.82 -5.20 3.71
C GLY A 395 20.17 -5.42 5.07
N VAL A 396 20.71 -4.69 6.05
CA VAL A 396 20.22 -4.64 7.43
C VAL A 396 20.10 -3.18 7.85
N LEU A 397 18.95 -2.82 8.38
CA LEU A 397 18.66 -1.50 8.95
C LEU A 397 18.31 -1.70 10.42
N ALA A 398 18.73 -0.74 11.26
CA ALA A 398 18.35 -0.69 12.66
C ALA A 398 17.94 0.72 13.06
N ALA A 399 16.92 0.84 13.88
CA ALA A 399 16.43 2.12 14.38
C ALA A 399 16.06 2.02 15.86
N VAL A 400 16.30 3.10 16.62
CA VAL A 400 15.85 3.20 18.01
C VAL A 400 14.50 3.91 18.05
N TYR A 401 13.50 3.27 18.63
CA TYR A 401 12.13 3.77 18.74
C TYR A 401 11.64 3.70 20.19
N PRO A 402 10.73 4.59 20.66
CA PRO A 402 10.14 4.48 21.99
C PRO A 402 9.52 3.09 22.25
N HIS A 403 9.63 2.59 23.48
CA HIS A 403 9.11 1.28 23.86
C HIS A 403 7.58 1.28 23.94
N ARG A 404 6.94 1.12 22.79
CA ARG A 404 5.48 0.98 22.63
C ARG A 404 5.17 0.13 21.42
N THR A 405 3.93 -0.34 21.33
CA THR A 405 3.43 -1.00 20.11
C THR A 405 3.47 -0.01 18.95
N ALA A 406 3.99 -0.47 17.82
CA ALA A 406 4.12 0.32 16.61
C ALA A 406 4.02 -0.57 15.38
N ILE A 407 3.88 0.06 14.22
CA ILE A 407 4.05 -0.58 12.93
C ILE A 407 5.47 -0.31 12.46
N ALA A 408 6.18 -1.36 12.09
CA ALA A 408 7.44 -1.27 11.37
C ALA A 408 7.23 -1.70 9.93
N SER A 409 7.70 -0.86 9.00
CA SER A 409 7.60 -1.04 7.55
C SER A 409 9.01 -0.99 6.97
N LEU A 410 9.50 -2.13 6.50
CA LEU A 410 10.65 -2.20 5.62
C LEU A 410 10.16 -1.95 4.20
N GLU A 411 10.70 -0.92 3.57
CA GLU A 411 10.28 -0.40 2.29
C GLU A 411 11.48 -0.30 1.37
N ILE A 412 11.41 -0.87 0.19
CA ILE A 412 12.54 -0.94 -0.73
C ILE A 412 12.11 -0.49 -2.12
N LEU A 413 12.84 0.47 -2.69
CA LEU A 413 12.64 0.94 -4.05
C LEU A 413 13.84 0.53 -4.91
N SER A 414 13.57 -0.18 -6.01
CA SER A 414 14.56 -0.57 -7.02
C SER A 414 14.32 0.22 -8.30
N GLY A 415 15.20 1.17 -8.59
CA GLY A 415 15.13 1.97 -9.81
C GLY A 415 15.38 1.16 -11.10
N ALA A 416 16.16 0.07 -11.00
CA ALA A 416 16.59 -0.72 -12.15
C ALA A 416 15.45 -1.47 -12.86
N ASP A 417 14.44 -1.92 -12.10
CA ASP A 417 13.31 -2.70 -12.63
C ASP A 417 11.94 -2.10 -12.26
N SER A 418 11.94 -0.88 -11.70
CA SER A 418 10.73 -0.18 -11.25
C SER A 418 9.88 -1.02 -10.29
N THR A 419 10.52 -1.86 -9.47
CA THR A 419 9.83 -2.67 -8.45
C THR A 419 9.98 -2.02 -7.09
N ALA A 420 8.88 -1.96 -6.35
CA ALA A 420 8.89 -1.66 -4.94
C ALA A 420 8.60 -2.94 -4.14
N TYR A 421 9.25 -3.06 -3.00
CA TYR A 421 9.03 -4.14 -2.06
C TYR A 421 8.61 -3.59 -0.71
N ARG A 422 7.74 -4.33 -0.03
CA ARG A 422 7.32 -3.98 1.33
C ARG A 422 7.20 -5.21 2.23
N ALA A 423 7.71 -5.08 3.44
CA ALA A 423 7.41 -5.96 4.55
C ALA A 423 7.02 -5.11 5.74
N ARG A 424 5.76 -5.21 6.16
CA ARG A 424 5.25 -4.43 7.28
C ARG A 424 4.59 -5.35 8.30
N ARG A 425 4.66 -4.99 9.56
CA ARG A 425 4.02 -5.71 10.67
C ARG A 425 3.93 -4.86 11.92
N TRP A 426 3.03 -5.29 12.82
CA TRP A 426 3.03 -4.82 14.18
C TRP A 426 4.28 -5.34 14.92
N ILE A 427 4.93 -4.43 15.64
CA ILE A 427 6.04 -4.71 16.53
C ILE A 427 5.71 -4.22 17.93
N ALA A 428 6.11 -5.01 18.92
CA ALA A 428 6.11 -4.62 20.32
C ALA A 428 7.38 -5.18 20.95
N ALA A 429 8.19 -4.33 21.59
CA ALA A 429 9.34 -4.86 22.30
C ALA A 429 8.87 -5.62 23.55
N PRO A 430 9.48 -6.77 23.87
CA PRO A 430 9.00 -7.64 24.96
C PRO A 430 8.92 -6.92 26.30
N GLN A 431 7.85 -7.15 27.06
CA GLN A 431 7.68 -6.66 28.43
C GLN A 431 7.64 -7.84 29.41
N PRO A 432 8.47 -7.86 30.48
CA PRO A 432 8.43 -8.90 31.50
C PRO A 432 7.30 -8.64 32.50
N ASP A 433 6.06 -8.44 32.01
CA ASP A 433 4.88 -8.18 32.86
C ASP A 433 4.59 -9.37 33.78
N SER A 434 4.87 -10.59 33.29
CA SER A 434 4.83 -11.85 34.03
C SER A 434 6.19 -12.23 34.65
N GLY A 435 7.16 -11.32 34.65
CA GLY A 435 8.46 -11.44 35.30
C GLY A 435 9.63 -11.94 34.44
N ILE A 436 9.38 -12.63 33.31
CA ILE A 436 10.38 -12.92 32.26
C ILE A 436 9.75 -12.63 30.89
N ALA A 437 10.53 -12.08 29.95
CA ALA A 437 10.16 -11.92 28.56
C ALA A 437 11.32 -12.27 27.62
N LEU A 438 10.98 -12.55 26.36
CA LEU A 438 11.92 -12.94 25.31
C LEU A 438 11.73 -12.08 24.07
N SER A 439 12.83 -11.70 23.41
CA SER A 439 12.74 -11.18 22.03
C SER A 439 12.28 -12.27 21.07
N GLU A 440 11.81 -11.86 19.89
CA GLU A 440 11.74 -12.82 18.78
C GLU A 440 13.15 -13.30 18.40
N PRO A 441 13.30 -14.56 17.97
CA PRO A 441 14.58 -15.05 17.47
C PRO A 441 14.99 -14.31 16.18
N LEU A 442 16.24 -13.86 16.14
CA LEU A 442 16.89 -13.27 14.98
C LEU A 442 17.86 -14.29 14.38
N LEU A 443 17.65 -14.64 13.12
CA LEU A 443 18.48 -15.63 12.43
C LEU A 443 19.68 -14.95 11.77
N PHE A 444 20.84 -15.58 11.82
CA PHE A 444 22.06 -15.07 11.21
C PHE A 444 22.84 -16.19 10.49
N GLY A 445 23.60 -15.81 9.47
CA GLY A 445 24.47 -16.71 8.71
C GLY A 445 25.74 -17.08 9.46
N ALA A 446 26.61 -17.89 8.84
CA ALA A 446 27.88 -18.26 9.46
C ALA A 446 28.75 -17.02 9.71
N LEU A 447 29.03 -16.73 10.98
CA LEU A 447 30.20 -15.97 11.42
C LEU A 447 31.35 -16.98 11.59
N ASP A 448 32.61 -16.52 11.59
CA ASP A 448 33.77 -17.40 11.79
C ASP A 448 33.52 -18.35 13.00
N ALA A 449 33.61 -19.66 12.73
CA ALA A 449 32.96 -20.73 13.52
C ALA A 449 33.32 -20.78 15.01
N ASP A 450 34.41 -20.11 15.41
CA ASP A 450 34.92 -20.11 16.78
C ASP A 450 34.40 -18.94 17.64
N THR A 451 33.60 -18.02 17.07
CA THR A 451 33.07 -16.86 17.82
C THR A 451 31.61 -16.59 17.53
N LEU A 452 30.74 -16.96 18.48
CA LEU A 452 29.33 -16.58 18.48
C LEU A 452 29.16 -15.11 18.95
N PRO A 453 28.24 -14.34 18.33
CA PRO A 453 28.02 -12.94 18.68
C PRO A 453 27.45 -12.84 20.10
N ARG A 454 27.98 -11.91 20.90
CA ARG A 454 27.60 -11.71 22.32
C ARG A 454 26.70 -10.52 22.55
N SER A 455 26.43 -9.75 21.49
CA SER A 455 25.65 -8.53 21.50
C SER A 455 24.81 -8.42 20.23
N LEU A 456 23.82 -7.53 20.25
CA LEU A 456 23.00 -7.26 19.06
C LEU A 456 23.88 -6.66 17.96
N GLU A 457 24.78 -5.78 18.34
CA GLU A 457 25.70 -5.06 17.45
C GLU A 457 26.63 -6.01 16.70
N GLU A 458 27.12 -7.07 17.36
CA GLU A 458 27.95 -8.10 16.74
C GLU A 458 27.18 -8.99 15.75
N VAL A 459 25.87 -9.21 15.95
CA VAL A 459 25.08 -10.06 15.05
C VAL A 459 24.60 -9.32 13.80
N LEU A 460 24.39 -8.00 13.85
CA LEU A 460 23.84 -7.21 12.74
C LEU A 460 24.47 -7.48 11.37
N PRO A 461 25.82 -7.57 11.22
CA PRO A 461 26.44 -7.78 9.91
C PRO A 461 26.14 -9.15 9.28
N ALA A 462 25.71 -10.14 10.08
CA ALA A 462 25.45 -11.51 9.64
C ALA A 462 23.97 -11.88 9.61
N VAL A 463 23.06 -10.97 9.97
CA VAL A 463 21.61 -11.24 9.99
C VAL A 463 21.15 -11.70 8.60
N LEU A 464 20.38 -12.79 8.56
CA LEU A 464 19.79 -13.27 7.31
C LEU A 464 18.69 -12.32 6.86
N GLY A 465 18.64 -12.04 5.56
CA GLY A 465 17.57 -11.19 5.01
C GLY A 465 16.20 -11.86 5.00
N ALA A 466 16.14 -13.18 5.02
CA ALA A 466 14.93 -13.99 5.06
C ALA A 466 15.12 -15.12 6.07
N ALA A 467 14.03 -15.72 6.57
CA ALA A 467 14.12 -16.84 7.50
C ALA A 467 14.33 -18.17 6.76
N ARG A 468 15.31 -18.20 5.85
CA ARG A 468 15.62 -19.33 4.98
C ARG A 468 16.96 -19.94 5.32
N VAL A 469 17.00 -21.27 5.34
CA VAL A 469 18.20 -22.05 5.64
C VAL A 469 18.40 -23.05 4.52
N VAL A 470 19.65 -23.18 4.06
CA VAL A 470 20.00 -24.19 3.05
C VAL A 470 20.09 -25.55 3.72
N GLU A 471 19.48 -26.57 3.10
CA GLU A 471 19.52 -27.97 3.54
C GLU A 471 20.98 -28.42 3.80
N GLY A 472 21.19 -29.10 4.93
CA GLY A 472 22.51 -29.54 5.36
C GLY A 472 23.43 -28.43 5.91
N ARG A 473 23.01 -27.15 5.89
CA ARG A 473 23.73 -26.05 6.57
C ARG A 473 23.10 -25.74 7.93
N GLY A 474 23.94 -25.21 8.82
CA GLY A 474 23.48 -24.67 10.10
C GLY A 474 22.97 -23.24 9.97
N VAL A 475 22.28 -22.78 11.01
CA VAL A 475 21.79 -21.40 11.14
C VAL A 475 22.12 -20.86 12.54
N GLY A 476 22.58 -19.62 12.59
CA GLY A 476 22.75 -18.91 13.85
C GLY A 476 21.41 -18.38 14.36
N VAL A 477 21.18 -18.49 15.66
CA VAL A 477 20.01 -17.94 16.34
C VAL A 477 20.47 -16.99 17.45
N TYR A 478 20.00 -15.75 17.41
CA TYR A 478 20.21 -14.74 18.46
C TYR A 478 18.88 -14.39 19.13
N TRP A 479 18.88 -14.25 20.46
CA TRP A 479 17.74 -13.74 21.22
C TRP A 479 18.20 -13.05 22.50
N GLU A 480 17.31 -12.25 23.09
CA GLU A 480 17.54 -11.60 24.37
C GLU A 480 16.47 -12.03 25.39
N MET A 481 16.92 -12.33 26.61
CA MET A 481 16.06 -12.56 27.77
C MET A 481 15.99 -11.31 28.62
N TYR A 482 14.80 -10.99 29.13
CA TYR A 482 14.54 -9.86 30.00
C TYR A 482 13.87 -10.36 31.28
N SER A 483 14.37 -9.96 32.44
CA SER A 483 13.81 -10.38 33.73
C SER A 483 13.74 -9.23 34.72
N ALA A 484 12.70 -9.23 35.56
CA ALA A 484 12.58 -8.31 36.69
C ALA A 484 13.54 -8.67 37.85
N SER A 485 13.98 -9.93 37.92
CA SER A 485 14.90 -10.41 38.95
C SER A 485 16.06 -11.22 38.37
N SER A 486 17.23 -11.15 39.01
CA SER A 486 18.36 -12.00 38.65
C SER A 486 18.13 -13.43 39.17
N GLY A 487 18.56 -14.43 38.42
CA GLY A 487 18.40 -15.82 38.85
C GLY A 487 18.77 -16.84 37.79
N GLU A 488 18.67 -18.11 38.18
CA GLU A 488 18.82 -19.24 37.27
C GLU A 488 17.50 -19.55 36.57
N VAL A 489 17.59 -19.82 35.27
CA VAL A 489 16.47 -20.19 34.40
C VAL A 489 16.84 -21.43 33.61
N THR A 490 15.84 -22.24 33.28
CA THR A 490 15.99 -23.30 32.27
C THR A 490 15.61 -22.73 30.93
N VAL A 491 16.50 -22.89 29.94
CA VAL A 491 16.27 -22.48 28.55
C VAL A 491 16.12 -23.74 27.70
N GLY A 492 15.03 -23.82 26.95
CA GLY A 492 14.75 -24.87 25.99
C GLY A 492 14.69 -24.32 24.57
N VAL A 493 15.36 -24.97 23.62
CA VAL A 493 15.31 -24.64 22.19
C VAL A 493 14.85 -25.87 21.42
N THR A 494 13.75 -25.71 20.69
CA THR A 494 13.16 -26.78 19.89
C THR A 494 12.98 -26.33 18.45
N VAL A 495 13.35 -27.17 17.48
CA VAL A 495 13.04 -26.98 16.06
C VAL A 495 12.18 -28.14 15.62
N SER A 496 10.95 -27.86 15.20
CA SER A 496 9.98 -28.87 14.77
C SER A 496 9.47 -28.57 13.38
N ARG A 497 9.26 -29.60 12.55
CA ARG A 497 8.64 -29.44 11.23
C ARG A 497 7.17 -29.02 11.38
N GLU A 498 6.72 -27.98 10.68
CA GLU A 498 5.30 -27.63 10.68
C GLU A 498 4.51 -28.68 9.88
N ALA A 499 3.40 -29.16 10.44
CA ALA A 499 2.55 -30.11 9.75
C ALA A 499 1.78 -29.41 8.62
N GLY A 500 1.86 -29.95 7.40
CA GLY A 500 1.11 -29.43 6.24
C GLY A 500 -0.42 -29.52 6.42
N PHE A 501 -1.18 -28.81 5.58
CA PHE A 501 -2.65 -28.77 5.63
C PHE A 501 -3.29 -30.17 5.62
N LEU A 502 -2.78 -31.10 4.81
CA LEU A 502 -3.24 -32.49 4.74
C LEU A 502 -2.94 -33.30 6.03
N ALA A 503 -1.85 -33.00 6.73
CA ALA A 503 -1.51 -33.66 8.00
C ALA A 503 -2.41 -33.20 9.16
N ARG A 504 -2.91 -31.95 9.11
CA ARG A 504 -3.92 -31.46 10.07
C ARG A 504 -5.26 -32.21 9.92
N LEU A 505 -5.70 -32.48 8.69
CA LEU A 505 -6.89 -33.29 8.42
C LEU A 505 -6.73 -34.76 8.87
N GLY A 506 -5.55 -35.36 8.68
CA GLY A 506 -5.25 -36.73 9.14
C GLY A 506 -5.22 -36.90 10.67
N SER A 507 -4.81 -35.85 11.41
CA SER A 507 -4.80 -35.88 12.88
C SER A 507 -6.19 -35.99 13.53
N VAL A 508 -7.25 -35.56 12.84
CA VAL A 508 -8.65 -35.71 13.29
C VAL A 508 -9.14 -37.17 13.12
N LEU A 509 -8.50 -37.95 12.25
CA LEU A 509 -8.81 -39.35 11.99
C LEU A 509 -7.85 -40.34 12.67
N GLY A 510 -6.95 -39.87 13.54
CA GLY A 510 -5.98 -40.72 14.24
C GLY A 510 -4.87 -41.29 13.34
N ILE A 511 -4.74 -40.79 12.11
CA ILE A 511 -3.74 -41.21 11.12
C ILE A 511 -2.92 -39.97 10.74
N GLY A 512 -2.02 -39.55 11.63
CA GLY A 512 -1.17 -38.38 11.40
C GLY A 512 0.17 -38.51 12.12
N SER A 513 1.26 -38.33 11.37
CA SER A 513 2.63 -38.40 11.86
C SER A 513 2.87 -37.40 13.00
N ALA A 514 3.39 -37.87 14.13
CA ALA A 514 3.80 -37.04 15.25
C ALA A 514 4.72 -35.88 14.80
N LYS A 515 4.64 -34.72 15.47
CA LYS A 515 5.65 -33.65 15.33
C LYS A 515 7.03 -34.27 15.54
N ARG A 516 7.84 -34.31 14.49
CA ARG A 516 9.23 -34.76 14.59
C ARG A 516 10.07 -33.54 14.91
N ASP A 517 10.49 -33.45 16.17
CA ASP A 517 11.48 -32.47 16.60
C ASP A 517 12.81 -32.87 15.97
N VAL A 518 13.40 -31.96 15.20
CA VAL A 518 14.70 -32.16 14.54
C VAL A 518 15.84 -31.64 15.42
N VAL A 519 15.53 -30.69 16.31
CA VAL A 519 16.44 -30.22 17.36
C VAL A 519 15.66 -30.09 18.66
N LYS A 520 16.24 -30.56 19.77
CA LYS A 520 15.76 -30.31 21.12
C LYS A 520 16.95 -30.17 22.07
N LEU A 521 17.10 -28.99 22.66
CA LEU A 521 18.20 -28.63 23.55
C LEU A 521 17.62 -28.01 24.81
N ASP A 522 18.14 -28.36 25.98
CA ASP A 522 17.74 -27.79 27.27
C ASP A 522 18.97 -27.59 28.15
N TRP A 523 19.12 -26.41 28.77
CA TRP A 523 20.21 -26.11 29.70
C TRP A 523 19.80 -25.12 30.79
N ILE A 524 20.64 -25.00 31.83
CA ILE A 524 20.48 -23.99 32.88
C ILE A 524 21.33 -22.78 32.52
N ASP A 525 20.71 -21.60 32.60
CA ASP A 525 21.31 -20.33 32.29
C ASP A 525 21.03 -19.30 33.40
N ARG A 526 21.62 -18.11 33.28
CA ARG A 526 21.43 -17.00 34.22
C ARG A 526 20.91 -15.77 33.50
N VAL A 527 19.90 -15.15 34.10
CA VAL A 527 19.35 -13.84 33.69
C VAL A 527 19.74 -12.78 34.70
N ALA A 528 19.98 -11.56 34.21
CA ALA A 528 20.23 -10.39 35.02
C ALA A 528 18.95 -9.54 35.17
N ALA A 529 18.70 -9.02 36.37
CA ALA A 529 17.63 -8.06 36.62
C ALA A 529 17.82 -6.78 35.79
N SER A 530 16.73 -6.31 35.16
CA SER A 530 16.65 -5.00 34.49
C SER A 530 17.69 -4.77 33.38
N LYS A 531 18.33 -5.83 32.88
CA LYS A 531 19.27 -5.80 31.75
C LYS A 531 18.91 -6.87 30.75
N ALA A 532 19.09 -6.57 29.47
CA ALA A 532 19.02 -7.57 28.42
C ALA A 532 20.12 -8.61 28.64
N THR A 533 19.75 -9.88 28.57
CA THR A 533 20.68 -11.01 28.65
C THR A 533 20.76 -11.67 27.28
N PRO A 534 21.75 -11.29 26.43
CA PRO A 534 21.85 -11.77 25.05
C PRO A 534 22.37 -13.21 24.99
N ARG A 535 21.83 -14.01 24.09
CA ARG A 535 22.27 -15.38 23.81
C ARG A 535 22.31 -15.62 22.31
N SER A 536 23.28 -16.44 21.93
CA SER A 536 23.47 -16.90 20.56
C SER A 536 23.78 -18.39 20.55
N LEU A 537 23.30 -19.07 19.52
CA LEU A 537 23.49 -20.51 19.32
C LEU A 537 23.65 -20.79 17.84
N TRP A 538 24.60 -21.66 17.49
CA TRP A 538 24.68 -22.24 16.16
C TRP A 538 23.89 -23.56 16.14
N LEU A 539 22.85 -23.62 15.33
CA LEU A 539 22.03 -24.81 15.16
C LEU A 539 22.42 -25.53 13.88
N ALA A 540 23.05 -26.70 14.01
CA ALA A 540 23.19 -27.62 12.89
C ALA A 540 21.84 -28.31 12.61
N LEU A 541 21.42 -28.36 11.35
CA LEU A 541 20.17 -28.99 10.92
C LEU A 541 20.44 -30.16 9.94
N PRO A 542 21.22 -31.19 10.34
CA PRO A 542 21.66 -32.24 9.43
C PRO A 542 20.54 -33.16 8.93
N GLU A 543 19.46 -33.30 9.71
CA GLU A 543 18.29 -34.14 9.36
C GLU A 543 17.10 -33.31 8.84
N ALA A 544 17.27 -31.99 8.64
CA ALA A 544 16.18 -31.15 8.18
C ALA A 544 16.06 -31.22 6.66
N GLU A 545 15.05 -31.95 6.19
CA GLU A 545 14.61 -31.92 4.79
C GLU A 545 13.98 -30.56 4.42
N SER A 546 13.83 -30.30 3.12
CA SER A 546 13.11 -29.10 2.69
C SER A 546 11.66 -29.05 3.21
N GLY A 547 11.26 -27.86 3.68
CA GLY A 547 9.93 -27.60 4.23
C GLY A 547 9.89 -26.44 5.21
N ASP A 548 8.71 -26.20 5.77
CA ASP A 548 8.50 -25.18 6.79
C ASP A 548 8.72 -25.77 8.19
N TYR A 549 9.44 -25.02 9.02
CA TYR A 549 9.81 -25.37 10.39
C TYR A 549 9.46 -24.24 11.36
N ARG A 550 9.31 -24.60 12.62
CA ARG A 550 9.12 -23.68 13.73
C ARG A 550 10.24 -23.86 14.73
N LEU A 551 11.03 -22.81 14.91
CA LEU A 551 11.97 -22.64 16.02
C LEU A 551 11.20 -22.05 17.21
N MET A 552 11.32 -22.69 18.37
CA MET A 552 10.73 -22.22 19.62
C MET A 552 11.83 -22.12 20.68
N ILE A 553 11.84 -21.01 21.39
CA ILE A 553 12.66 -20.77 22.57
C ILE A 553 11.71 -20.66 23.75
N GLU A 554 11.90 -21.47 24.77
CA GLU A 554 11.16 -21.42 26.02
C GLU A 554 12.12 -21.15 27.16
N VAL A 555 11.76 -20.25 28.06
CA VAL A 555 12.52 -19.96 29.27
C VAL A 555 11.61 -20.12 30.47
N ARG A 556 12.07 -20.86 31.47
CA ARG A 556 11.35 -21.11 32.73
C ARG A 556 12.22 -20.73 33.92
N SER A 557 11.72 -19.90 34.82
CA SER A 557 12.37 -19.63 36.10
C SER A 557 12.01 -20.68 37.15
N ARG A 558 12.82 -20.72 38.22
CA ARG A 558 12.60 -21.61 39.37
C ARG A 558 11.26 -21.38 40.09
N ASP A 559 10.74 -20.16 40.06
CA ASP A 559 9.45 -19.82 40.67
C ASP A 559 8.26 -20.08 39.74
N GLY A 560 8.48 -20.81 38.63
CA GLY A 560 7.43 -21.30 37.75
C GLY A 560 6.96 -20.32 36.69
N ARG A 561 7.52 -19.10 36.62
CA ARG A 561 7.25 -18.17 35.52
C ARG A 561 7.89 -18.68 34.24
N SER A 562 7.21 -18.50 33.12
CA SER A 562 7.75 -18.88 31.81
C SER A 562 7.45 -17.85 30.74
N ALA A 563 8.32 -17.81 29.74
CA ALA A 563 8.14 -17.06 28.51
C ALA A 563 8.50 -17.96 27.34
N SER A 564 7.79 -17.82 26.23
CA SER A 564 8.14 -18.50 24.98
C SER A 564 8.13 -17.53 23.82
N SER A 565 8.98 -17.79 22.85
CA SER A 565 9.12 -17.01 21.63
C SER A 565 9.38 -17.97 20.47
N ALA A 566 8.87 -17.65 19.28
CA ALA A 566 8.96 -18.55 18.15
C ALA A 566 9.25 -17.81 16.85
N LYS A 567 9.92 -18.50 15.93
CA LYS A 567 10.24 -18.03 14.58
C LYS A 567 9.90 -19.14 13.59
N LYS A 568 9.19 -18.79 12.51
CA LYS A 568 9.08 -19.67 11.35
C LYS A 568 10.36 -19.58 10.54
N LEU A 569 10.85 -20.72 10.06
CA LEU A 569 11.98 -20.80 9.15
C LEU A 569 11.70 -21.83 8.06
N ARG A 570 12.21 -21.58 6.86
CA ARG A 570 12.08 -22.50 5.72
C ARG A 570 13.42 -23.13 5.40
N VAL A 571 13.44 -24.44 5.28
CA VAL A 571 14.60 -25.18 4.79
C VAL A 571 14.43 -25.40 3.30
N GLU A 572 15.40 -24.95 2.51
CA GLU A 572 15.38 -24.99 1.05
C GLU A 572 16.53 -25.83 0.53
N ARG A 573 16.29 -26.51 -0.60
CA ARG A 573 17.37 -27.20 -1.31
C ARG A 573 18.41 -26.17 -1.82
N PRO A 574 19.69 -26.57 -1.94
CA PRO A 574 20.76 -25.68 -2.41
C PRO A 574 20.53 -25.04 -3.77
#